data_AF-A0A521UAP7-F1
#
_entry.id   AF-A0A521UAP7-F1
#
_cell.length_a   1.000
_cell.length_b   1.000
_cell.length_c   1.000
_cell.angle_alpha   90.00
_cell.angle_beta   90.00
_cell.angle_gamma   90.00
#
_symmetry.space_group_name_H-M   'P 1'
#
loop_
_entity.id
_entity.type
_entity.pdbx_description
1 polymer ?
#
loop_
_entity_poly.entity_id
_entity_poly.type
_entity_poly.pdbx_seq_one_letter_code
_entity_poly.pdbx_strand_id
1 'polypeptide(L)'
;MSPSQIYSSPWHHPGLLLPLALGGLAYVLWLRARQPDAWSPFLRAWLLGFAIEIVLDASLTGFATPLHGHPSAERAASIVFVILGDLRAYLLLERLTSPARSWPSALARALGFSLVASLAVALATRVAPGYFAATRNIFLFYELLSLALFALWRFALIPRQAPSLARDVATFFLVQYALWASSDVLILSGIEPAYLLRIVPNVLYYGLFVAFVAWRAPRDLRP
;
A
#
# COMPACT_ATOMS: atom_id res chain seq x y z
N MET A 1 -21.38 -12.81 14.49
CA MET A 1 -20.52 -12.86 13.30
C MET A 1 -19.15 -13.35 13.73
N SER A 2 -18.57 -14.32 13.03
CA SER A 2 -17.17 -14.72 13.25
C SER A 2 -16.19 -13.62 12.81
N PRO A 3 -14.94 -13.64 13.30
CA PRO A 3 -13.86 -12.79 12.78
C PRO A 3 -13.74 -12.77 11.25
N SER A 4 -13.76 -13.93 10.59
CA SER A 4 -13.73 -14.02 9.12
C SER A 4 -14.94 -13.34 8.47
N GLN A 5 -16.15 -13.53 9.03
CA GLN A 5 -17.36 -12.88 8.54
C GLN A 5 -17.29 -11.35 8.68
N ILE A 6 -16.72 -10.84 9.78
CA ILE A 6 -16.50 -9.39 9.95
C ILE A 6 -15.53 -8.89 8.89
N TYR A 7 -14.39 -9.57 8.71
CA TYR A 7 -13.39 -9.20 7.72
C TYR A 7 -13.93 -9.20 6.29
N SER A 8 -14.79 -10.15 5.93
CA SER A 8 -15.40 -10.24 4.60
C SER A 8 -16.71 -9.46 4.45
N SER A 9 -17.11 -8.68 5.46
CA SER A 9 -18.39 -7.96 5.44
C SER A 9 -18.25 -6.52 4.92
N PRO A 10 -19.38 -5.90 4.51
CA PRO A 10 -19.44 -4.48 4.20
C PRO A 10 -18.93 -3.56 5.33
N TRP A 11 -18.94 -4.01 6.59
CA TRP A 11 -18.44 -3.23 7.73
C TRP A 11 -16.96 -2.91 7.60
N HIS A 12 -16.17 -3.85 7.09
CA HIS A 12 -14.75 -3.65 6.87
C HIS A 12 -14.53 -2.88 5.56
N HIS A 13 -15.02 -3.40 4.44
CA HIS A 13 -14.84 -2.78 3.13
C HIS A 13 -16.18 -2.75 2.35
N PRO A 14 -16.78 -1.57 2.10
CA PRO A 14 -16.19 -0.23 2.24
C PRO A 14 -16.37 0.45 3.61
N GLY A 15 -17.15 -0.11 4.54
CA GLY A 15 -17.68 0.60 5.72
C GLY A 15 -16.66 1.24 6.65
N LEU A 16 -15.48 0.64 6.82
CA LEU A 16 -14.37 1.22 7.59
C LEU A 16 -13.35 1.90 6.68
N LEU A 17 -12.94 1.21 5.63
CA LEU A 17 -11.78 1.62 4.83
C LEU A 17 -12.06 2.83 3.93
N LEU A 18 -13.28 2.96 3.38
CA LEU A 18 -13.64 4.11 2.55
C LEU A 18 -13.75 5.41 3.37
N PRO A 19 -14.43 5.46 4.54
CA PRO A 19 -14.40 6.66 5.39
C PRO A 19 -12.99 7.06 5.82
N LEU A 20 -12.13 6.08 6.12
CA LEU A 20 -10.72 6.36 6.45
C LEU A 20 -9.96 6.97 5.26
N ALA A 21 -10.15 6.42 4.06
CA ALA A 21 -9.57 6.95 2.82
C ALA A 21 -10.04 8.40 2.55
N LEU A 22 -11.34 8.65 2.68
CA LEU A 22 -11.93 9.98 2.54
C LEU A 22 -11.42 10.96 3.61
N GLY A 23 -11.26 10.50 4.85
CA GLY A 23 -10.65 11.28 5.93
C GLY A 23 -9.20 11.65 5.62
N GLY A 24 -8.41 10.71 5.10
CA GLY A 24 -7.04 10.96 4.63
C GLY A 24 -6.98 12.00 3.51
N LEU A 25 -7.85 11.89 2.51
CA LEU A 25 -7.97 12.88 1.44
C LEU A 25 -8.37 14.27 1.97
N ALA A 26 -9.39 14.33 2.84
CA ALA A 26 -9.83 15.57 3.46
C ALA A 26 -8.69 16.22 4.27
N TYR A 27 -7.89 15.43 4.99
CA TYR A 27 -6.73 15.91 5.72
C TYR A 27 -5.67 16.54 4.80
N VAL A 28 -5.35 15.90 3.67
CA VAL A 28 -4.42 16.45 2.67
C VAL A 28 -4.95 17.77 2.08
N LEU A 29 -6.24 17.83 1.74
CA LEU A 29 -6.86 19.03 1.20
C LEU A 29 -6.86 20.17 2.23
N TRP A 30 -7.17 19.86 3.49
CA TRP A 30 -7.14 20.82 4.59
C TRP A 30 -5.74 21.39 4.80
N LEU A 31 -4.72 20.53 4.85
CA LEU A 31 -3.33 20.97 4.98
C LEU A 31 -2.90 21.83 3.78
N ARG A 32 -3.27 21.45 2.56
CA ARG A 32 -2.97 22.23 1.35
C ARG A 32 -3.60 23.63 1.39
N ALA A 33 -4.83 23.75 1.90
CA ALA A 33 -5.51 25.04 2.03
C ALA A 33 -4.89 25.93 3.12
N ARG A 34 -4.42 25.32 4.21
CA ARG A 34 -3.83 26.04 5.36
C ARG A 34 -2.36 26.39 5.17
N GLN A 35 -1.63 25.58 4.40
CA GLN A 35 -0.19 25.69 4.23
C GLN A 35 0.16 25.41 2.75
N PRO A 36 -0.18 26.32 1.83
CA PRO A 36 0.04 26.10 0.39
C PRO A 36 1.51 25.82 0.07
N ASP A 37 2.41 26.44 0.83
CA ASP A 37 3.85 26.31 0.70
C ASP A 37 4.47 25.39 1.77
N ALA A 38 3.70 24.45 2.33
CA ALA A 38 4.27 23.45 3.24
C ALA A 38 4.94 22.27 2.54
N TRP A 39 4.93 22.17 1.21
CA TRP A 39 5.54 21.01 0.54
C TRP A 39 6.05 21.36 -0.84
N SER A 40 7.11 20.67 -1.26
CA SER A 40 7.60 20.72 -2.64
C SER A 40 6.49 20.38 -3.65
N PRO A 41 6.54 20.89 -4.89
CA PRO A 41 5.55 20.58 -5.93
C PRO A 41 5.34 19.07 -6.12
N PHE A 42 6.44 18.29 -6.08
CA PHE A 42 6.39 16.84 -6.16
C PHE A 42 5.55 16.23 -5.03
N LEU A 43 5.88 16.56 -3.77
CA LEU A 43 5.22 15.95 -2.62
C LEU A 43 3.74 16.33 -2.56
N ARG A 44 3.37 17.57 -2.95
CA ARG A 44 1.97 17.99 -3.08
C ARG A 44 1.20 17.12 -4.08
N ALA A 45 1.77 16.95 -5.27
CA ALA A 45 1.15 16.14 -6.32
C ALA A 45 1.05 14.67 -5.91
N TRP A 46 2.11 14.14 -5.28
CA TRP A 46 2.16 12.77 -4.78
C TRP A 46 1.11 12.52 -3.69
N LEU A 47 1.02 13.40 -2.68
CA LEU A 47 0.05 13.28 -1.58
C LEU A 47 -1.39 13.30 -2.11
N LEU A 48 -1.71 14.22 -3.00
CA LEU A 48 -3.05 14.33 -3.57
C LEU A 48 -3.36 13.13 -4.49
N GLY A 49 -2.45 12.80 -5.39
CA GLY A 49 -2.63 11.72 -6.35
C GLY A 49 -2.87 10.38 -5.65
N PHE A 50 -2.07 10.06 -4.63
CA PHE A 50 -2.22 8.79 -3.92
C PHE A 50 -3.31 8.80 -2.84
N ALA A 51 -3.73 9.97 -2.33
CA ALA A 51 -4.97 10.03 -1.55
C ALA A 51 -6.19 9.70 -2.42
N ILE A 52 -6.23 10.21 -3.66
CA ILE A 52 -7.30 9.90 -4.62
C ILE A 52 -7.24 8.42 -5.00
N GLU A 53 -6.04 7.89 -5.30
CA GLU A 53 -5.83 6.47 -5.61
C GLU A 53 -6.38 5.56 -4.50
N ILE A 54 -6.09 5.84 -3.23
CA ILE A 54 -6.61 5.07 -2.08
C ILE A 54 -8.13 5.12 -2.00
N VAL A 55 -8.75 6.27 -2.25
CA VAL A 55 -10.22 6.39 -2.28
C VAL A 55 -10.82 5.57 -3.43
N LEU A 56 -10.19 5.60 -4.59
CA LEU A 56 -10.62 4.81 -5.74
C LEU A 56 -10.47 3.31 -5.47
N ASP A 57 -9.36 2.87 -4.89
CA ASP A 57 -9.15 1.50 -4.45
C ASP A 57 -10.28 1.06 -3.50
N ALA A 58 -10.47 1.82 -2.41
CA ALA A 58 -11.51 1.54 -1.40
C ALA A 58 -12.95 1.56 -1.95
N SER A 59 -13.16 2.18 -3.12
CA SER A 59 -14.46 2.21 -3.79
C SER A 59 -14.62 1.05 -4.80
N LEU A 60 -13.55 0.60 -5.43
CA LEU A 60 -13.60 -0.31 -6.59
C LEU A 60 -13.22 -1.76 -6.28
N THR A 61 -12.55 -2.06 -5.17
CA THR A 61 -12.09 -3.42 -4.82
C THR A 61 -12.87 -4.06 -3.67
N GLY A 62 -13.91 -3.39 -3.19
CA GLY A 62 -14.69 -3.78 -2.01
C GLY A 62 -15.88 -4.69 -2.23
N PHE A 63 -16.49 -5.14 -1.12
CA PHE A 63 -17.73 -5.94 -1.16
C PHE A 63 -18.86 -5.25 -1.93
N ALA A 64 -18.99 -3.93 -1.78
CA ALA A 64 -20.02 -3.11 -2.44
C ALA A 64 -19.46 -2.34 -3.66
N THR A 65 -18.47 -2.92 -4.35
CA THR A 65 -17.89 -2.30 -5.56
C THR A 65 -18.96 -2.12 -6.65
N PRO A 66 -18.95 -1.01 -7.41
CA PRO A 66 -19.80 -0.87 -8.59
C PRO A 66 -19.43 -1.86 -9.71
N LEU A 67 -18.30 -2.56 -9.60
CA LEU A 67 -17.89 -3.61 -10.53
C LEU A 67 -18.54 -4.95 -10.23
N HIS A 68 -19.38 -5.04 -9.19
CA HIS A 68 -19.98 -6.29 -8.75
C HIS A 68 -20.76 -6.97 -9.88
N GLY A 69 -20.46 -8.25 -10.11
CA GLY A 69 -21.05 -9.02 -11.21
C GLY A 69 -20.23 -8.96 -12.50
N HIS A 70 -19.06 -8.31 -12.49
CA HIS A 70 -18.09 -8.30 -13.58
C HIS A 70 -16.73 -8.88 -13.12
N PRO A 71 -16.59 -10.22 -13.00
CA PRO A 71 -15.43 -10.84 -12.35
C PRO A 71 -14.08 -10.46 -12.95
N SER A 72 -14.02 -10.28 -14.28
CA SER A 72 -12.80 -9.86 -14.98
C SER A 72 -12.41 -8.42 -14.62
N ALA A 73 -13.39 -7.52 -14.46
CA ALA A 73 -13.17 -6.13 -14.10
C ALA A 73 -12.75 -6.00 -12.63
N GLU A 74 -13.42 -6.72 -11.73
CA GLU A 74 -13.05 -6.78 -10.30
C GLU A 74 -11.61 -7.28 -10.10
N ARG A 75 -11.24 -8.34 -10.83
CA ARG A 75 -9.88 -8.88 -10.81
C ARG A 75 -8.87 -7.87 -11.35
N ALA A 76 -9.16 -7.24 -12.49
CA ALA A 76 -8.29 -6.24 -13.10
C ALA A 76 -8.07 -5.05 -12.16
N ALA A 77 -9.15 -4.52 -11.56
CA ALA A 77 -9.08 -3.44 -10.59
C ALA A 77 -8.21 -3.84 -9.39
N SER A 78 -8.42 -5.02 -8.82
CA SER A 78 -7.63 -5.52 -7.69
C SER A 78 -6.13 -5.60 -8.03
N ILE A 79 -5.77 -6.13 -9.20
CA ILE A 79 -4.37 -6.20 -9.65
C ILE A 79 -3.77 -4.81 -9.83
N VAL A 80 -4.50 -3.90 -10.49
CA VAL A 80 -4.05 -2.53 -10.73
C VAL A 80 -3.79 -1.80 -9.42
N PHE A 81 -4.72 -1.87 -8.45
CA PHE A 81 -4.56 -1.18 -7.17
C PHE A 81 -3.48 -1.79 -6.29
N VAL A 82 -3.24 -3.09 -6.36
CA VAL A 82 -2.06 -3.70 -5.70
C VAL A 82 -0.76 -3.11 -6.27
N ILE A 83 -0.64 -3.03 -7.60
CA ILE A 83 0.56 -2.47 -8.24
C ILE A 83 0.71 -0.98 -7.95
N LEU A 84 -0.38 -0.20 -7.98
CA LEU A 84 -0.37 1.24 -7.68
C LEU A 84 -0.07 1.52 -6.20
N GLY A 85 -0.62 0.69 -5.31
CA GLY A 85 -0.41 0.72 -3.86
C GLY A 85 1.04 0.48 -3.46
N ASP A 86 1.78 -0.32 -4.23
CA ASP A 86 3.24 -0.46 -4.08
C ASP A 86 4.00 0.66 -4.79
N LEU A 87 3.59 1.02 -6.01
CA LEU A 87 4.24 2.05 -6.83
C LEU A 87 4.36 3.37 -6.07
N ARG A 88 3.34 3.76 -5.31
CA ARG A 88 3.37 5.00 -4.52
C ARG A 88 4.54 5.05 -3.55
N ALA A 89 4.82 3.94 -2.88
CA ALA A 89 5.88 3.82 -1.90
C ALA A 89 7.25 3.88 -2.58
N TYR A 90 7.45 3.05 -3.61
CA TYR A 90 8.72 3.01 -4.33
C TYR A 90 9.01 4.31 -5.08
N LEU A 91 7.99 4.98 -5.61
CA LEU A 91 8.15 6.27 -6.27
C LEU A 91 8.58 7.34 -5.27
N LEU A 92 7.98 7.36 -4.08
CA LEU A 92 8.40 8.27 -3.01
C LEU A 92 9.83 7.98 -2.57
N LEU A 93 10.17 6.71 -2.34
CA LEU A 93 11.51 6.28 -1.96
C LEU A 93 12.55 6.70 -3.01
N GLU A 94 12.31 6.43 -4.29
CA GLU A 94 13.19 6.81 -5.40
C GLU A 94 13.44 8.34 -5.45
N ARG A 95 12.40 9.15 -5.26
CA ARG A 95 12.52 10.61 -5.22
C ARG A 95 13.26 11.13 -3.99
N LEU A 96 13.14 10.45 -2.85
CA LEU A 96 13.84 10.82 -1.62
C LEU A 96 15.31 10.37 -1.61
N THR A 97 15.63 9.20 -2.17
CA THR A 97 17.00 8.65 -2.17
C THR A 97 17.84 9.12 -3.34
N SER A 98 17.22 9.58 -4.43
CA SER A 98 17.92 9.96 -5.65
C SER A 98 17.26 11.19 -6.31
N PRO A 99 17.29 12.37 -5.66
CA PRO A 99 16.55 13.55 -6.14
C PRO A 99 17.02 14.06 -7.52
N ALA A 100 18.30 13.85 -7.85
CA ALA A 100 18.89 14.20 -9.14
C ALA A 100 18.50 13.25 -10.30
N ARG A 101 17.87 12.10 -9.99
CA ARG A 101 17.42 11.16 -11.02
C ARG A 101 16.32 11.79 -11.86
N SER A 102 16.38 11.58 -13.18
CA SER A 102 15.32 12.04 -14.08
C SER A 102 14.00 11.36 -13.74
N TRP A 103 12.89 12.06 -14.01
CA TRP A 103 11.55 11.56 -13.73
C TRP A 103 11.24 10.21 -14.38
N PRO A 104 11.51 10.00 -15.70
CA PRO A 104 11.24 8.72 -16.34
C PRO A 104 12.04 7.56 -15.72
N SER A 105 13.29 7.81 -15.32
CA SER A 105 14.14 6.79 -14.68
C SER A 105 13.63 6.43 -13.28
N ALA A 106 13.24 7.43 -12.48
CA ALA A 106 12.67 7.19 -11.16
C ALA A 106 11.35 6.40 -11.24
N LEU A 107 10.48 6.76 -12.18
CA LEU A 107 9.22 6.06 -12.41
C LEU A 107 9.45 4.62 -12.89
N ALA A 108 10.34 4.40 -13.86
CA ALA A 108 10.64 3.07 -14.37
C ALA A 108 11.20 2.15 -13.29
N ARG A 109 12.08 2.66 -12.42
CA ARG A 109 12.61 1.91 -11.28
C ARG A 109 11.53 1.61 -10.24
N ALA A 110 10.71 2.60 -9.89
CA ALA A 110 9.63 2.42 -8.94
C ALA A 110 8.61 1.37 -9.44
N LEU A 111 8.25 1.43 -10.73
CA LEU A 111 7.40 0.45 -11.39
C LEU A 111 8.07 -0.94 -11.43
N GLY A 112 9.37 -0.98 -11.70
CA GLY A 112 10.15 -2.22 -11.64
C GLY A 112 10.00 -2.91 -10.30
N PHE A 113 10.23 -2.18 -9.19
CA PHE A 113 10.05 -2.72 -7.84
C PHE A 113 8.60 -3.10 -7.52
N SER A 114 7.61 -2.28 -7.91
CA SER A 114 6.20 -2.56 -7.62
C SER A 114 5.67 -3.80 -8.37
N LEU A 115 6.31 -4.19 -9.46
CA LEU A 115 5.93 -5.38 -10.24
C LEU A 115 6.59 -6.67 -9.74
N VAL A 116 7.71 -6.61 -8.98
CA VAL A 116 8.47 -7.81 -8.60
C VAL A 116 7.59 -8.85 -7.90
N ALA A 117 6.89 -8.45 -6.84
CA ALA A 117 6.07 -9.38 -6.05
C ALA A 117 4.88 -9.91 -6.87
N SER A 118 4.18 -9.04 -7.62
CA SER A 118 3.04 -9.45 -8.46
C SER A 118 3.45 -10.40 -9.59
N LEU A 119 4.58 -10.16 -10.26
CA LEU A 119 5.10 -11.05 -11.30
C LEU A 119 5.57 -12.38 -10.73
N ALA A 120 6.22 -12.38 -9.56
CA ALA A 120 6.62 -13.59 -8.87
C ALA A 120 5.41 -14.45 -8.49
N VAL A 121 4.35 -13.83 -7.96
CA VAL A 121 3.07 -14.51 -7.67
C VAL A 121 2.44 -15.09 -8.94
N ALA A 122 2.40 -14.32 -10.03
CA ALA A 122 1.85 -14.78 -11.30
C ALA A 122 2.61 -16.01 -11.84
N LEU A 123 3.94 -16.01 -11.74
CA LEU A 123 4.78 -17.15 -12.11
C LEU A 123 4.54 -18.34 -11.16
N ALA A 124 4.57 -18.12 -9.85
CA ALA A 124 4.39 -19.17 -8.85
C ALA A 124 3.03 -19.87 -8.98
N THR A 125 1.96 -19.10 -9.27
CA THR A 125 0.62 -19.64 -9.52
C THR A 125 0.56 -20.54 -10.76
N ARG A 126 1.39 -20.28 -11.78
CA ARG A 126 1.49 -21.15 -12.96
C ARG A 126 2.32 -22.41 -12.72
N VAL A 127 3.38 -22.30 -11.92
CA VAL A 127 4.31 -23.41 -11.66
C VAL A 127 3.75 -24.38 -10.62
N ALA A 128 3.04 -23.87 -9.59
CA ALA A 128 2.51 -24.66 -8.49
C ALA A 128 1.01 -24.36 -8.22
N PRO A 129 0.11 -24.57 -9.20
CA PRO A 129 -1.29 -24.16 -9.09
C PRO A 129 -2.03 -24.80 -7.92
N GLY A 130 -1.68 -26.04 -7.53
CA GLY A 130 -2.29 -26.72 -6.38
C GLY A 130 -2.00 -26.02 -5.05
N TYR A 131 -0.78 -25.52 -4.86
CA TYR A 131 -0.41 -24.78 -3.64
C TYR A 131 -1.07 -23.39 -3.62
N PHE A 132 -1.14 -22.72 -4.77
CA PHE A 132 -1.73 -21.38 -4.91
C PHE A 132 -3.24 -21.38 -5.20
N ALA A 133 -3.91 -22.52 -5.10
CA ALA A 133 -5.37 -22.60 -5.24
C ALA A 133 -6.10 -21.83 -4.13
N ALA A 134 -5.51 -21.81 -2.93
CA ALA A 134 -6.00 -21.01 -1.82
C ALA A 134 -5.54 -19.54 -1.96
N THR A 135 -6.49 -18.61 -2.03
CA THR A 135 -6.21 -17.16 -2.09
C THR A 135 -5.29 -16.68 -0.97
N ARG A 136 -5.37 -17.30 0.21
CA ARG A 136 -4.52 -16.96 1.36
C ARG A 136 -3.03 -17.28 1.12
N ASN A 137 -2.71 -18.33 0.35
CA ASN A 137 -1.33 -18.65 -0.02
C ASN A 137 -0.77 -17.66 -1.05
N ILE A 138 -1.64 -17.15 -1.94
CA ILE A 138 -1.29 -16.08 -2.90
C ILE A 138 -0.89 -14.82 -2.12
N PHE A 139 -1.75 -14.38 -1.18
CA PHE A 139 -1.47 -13.19 -0.37
C PHE A 139 -0.24 -13.35 0.51
N LEU A 140 -0.10 -14.47 1.23
CA LEU A 140 1.10 -14.70 2.05
C LEU A 140 2.39 -14.65 1.24
N PHE A 141 2.42 -15.28 0.07
CA PHE A 141 3.61 -15.26 -0.78
C PHE A 141 3.94 -13.85 -1.29
N TYR A 142 2.93 -13.12 -1.74
CA TYR A 142 3.07 -11.71 -2.11
C TYR A 142 3.63 -10.87 -0.95
N GLU A 143 3.04 -11.00 0.24
CA GLU A 143 3.37 -10.21 1.42
C GLU A 143 4.78 -10.49 1.94
N LEU A 144 5.23 -11.75 1.90
CA LEU A 144 6.60 -12.12 2.27
C LEU A 144 7.63 -11.54 1.29
N LEU A 145 7.33 -11.54 -0.01
CA LEU A 145 8.20 -10.92 -1.02
C LEU A 145 8.25 -9.40 -0.83
N SER A 146 7.11 -8.75 -0.66
CA SER A 146 7.06 -7.31 -0.41
C SER A 146 7.76 -6.95 0.91
N LEU A 147 7.58 -7.74 1.97
CA LEU A 147 8.32 -7.59 3.23
C LEU A 147 9.83 -7.63 3.01
N ALA A 148 10.32 -8.61 2.23
CA ALA A 148 11.74 -8.74 1.92
C ALA A 148 12.26 -7.55 1.09
N LEU A 149 11.47 -7.05 0.13
CA LEU A 149 11.82 -5.88 -0.67
C LEU A 149 11.89 -4.61 0.19
N PHE A 150 10.92 -4.37 1.07
CA PHE A 150 10.98 -3.23 1.98
C PHE A 150 12.08 -3.35 3.02
N ALA A 151 12.44 -4.58 3.45
CA ALA A 151 13.63 -4.81 4.27
C ALA A 151 14.91 -4.44 3.50
N LEU A 152 15.03 -4.87 2.24
CA LEU A 152 16.14 -4.52 1.37
C LEU A 152 16.26 -2.99 1.21
N TRP A 153 15.15 -2.30 0.99
CA TRP A 153 15.14 -0.84 0.96
C TRP A 153 15.59 -0.23 2.29
N ARG A 154 15.00 -0.70 3.39
CA ARG A 154 15.25 -0.15 4.73
C ARG A 154 16.70 -0.32 5.19
N PHE A 155 17.33 -1.43 4.86
CA PHE A 155 18.63 -1.83 5.42
C PHE A 155 19.79 -1.75 4.43
N ALA A 156 19.55 -1.76 3.12
CA ALA A 156 20.61 -1.78 2.12
C ALA A 156 20.54 -0.66 1.07
N LEU A 157 19.35 -0.32 0.56
CA LEU A 157 19.26 0.59 -0.59
C LEU A 157 19.15 2.07 -0.22
N ILE A 158 18.61 2.42 0.96
CA ILE A 158 18.48 3.81 1.38
C ILE A 158 19.85 4.34 1.87
N PRO A 159 20.45 5.33 1.19
CA PRO A 159 21.72 5.91 1.61
C PRO A 159 21.64 6.56 3.00
N ARG A 160 22.79 6.67 3.70
CA ARG A 160 22.86 7.31 5.03
C ARG A 160 22.46 8.79 5.00
N GLN A 161 22.77 9.47 3.92
CA GLN A 161 22.48 10.88 3.67
C GLN A 161 21.05 11.16 3.19
N ALA A 162 20.25 10.13 2.88
CA ALA A 162 18.86 10.35 2.48
C ALA A 162 18.05 10.94 3.65
N PRO A 163 16.99 11.73 3.36
CA PRO A 163 16.08 12.24 4.37
C PRO A 163 15.54 11.10 5.26
N SER A 164 15.36 11.36 6.56
CA SER A 164 14.81 10.38 7.51
C SER A 164 13.48 9.79 7.03
N LEU A 165 12.66 10.60 6.35
CA LEU A 165 11.40 10.18 5.74
C LEU A 165 11.55 8.94 4.86
N ALA A 166 12.66 8.76 4.13
CA ALA A 166 12.84 7.57 3.30
C ALA A 166 12.86 6.29 4.16
N ARG A 167 13.58 6.31 5.29
CA ARG A 167 13.62 5.17 6.22
C ARG A 167 12.29 4.99 6.94
N ASP A 168 11.62 6.09 7.27
CA ASP A 168 10.31 6.06 7.90
C ASP A 168 9.27 5.40 6.98
N VAL A 169 9.24 5.74 5.69
CA VAL A 169 8.36 5.12 4.68
C VAL A 169 8.69 3.65 4.52
N ALA A 170 9.97 3.28 4.36
CA ALA A 170 10.35 1.88 4.25
C ALA A 170 9.99 1.07 5.52
N THR A 171 10.14 1.67 6.71
CA THR A 171 9.74 1.05 7.98
C THR A 171 8.22 0.91 8.09
N PHE A 172 7.46 1.91 7.63
CA PHE A 172 6.00 1.85 7.63
C PHE A 172 5.49 0.65 6.82
N PHE A 173 6.00 0.47 5.60
CA PHE A 173 5.64 -0.67 4.76
C PHE A 173 6.20 -1.98 5.30
N LEU A 174 7.40 -2.00 5.88
CA LEU A 174 7.96 -3.18 6.53
C LEU A 174 7.03 -3.68 7.64
N VAL A 175 6.56 -2.78 8.53
CA VAL A 175 5.62 -3.11 9.60
C VAL A 175 4.28 -3.58 9.03
N GLN A 176 3.76 -2.87 8.02
CA GLN A 176 2.50 -3.22 7.39
C GLN A 176 2.53 -4.62 6.77
N TYR A 177 3.55 -4.93 5.96
CA TYR A 177 3.70 -6.24 5.35
C TYR A 177 4.01 -7.34 6.38
N ALA A 178 4.73 -7.02 7.46
CA ALA A 178 4.93 -7.97 8.56
C ALA A 178 3.61 -8.32 9.27
N LEU A 179 2.74 -7.33 9.50
CA LEU A 179 1.41 -7.54 10.09
C LEU A 179 0.51 -8.37 9.17
N TRP A 180 0.50 -8.08 7.88
CA TRP A 180 -0.25 -8.86 6.89
C TRP A 180 0.24 -10.31 6.83
N ALA A 181 1.54 -10.52 6.63
CA ALA A 181 2.12 -11.86 6.54
C ALA A 181 1.91 -12.67 7.83
N SER A 182 2.10 -12.03 8.99
CA SER A 182 1.87 -12.69 10.28
C SER A 182 0.40 -13.08 10.45
N SER A 183 -0.54 -12.21 10.05
CA SER A 183 -1.96 -12.53 10.08
C SER A 183 -2.27 -13.74 9.19
N ASP A 184 -1.68 -13.80 8.00
CA ASP A 184 -1.92 -14.89 7.05
C ASP A 184 -1.35 -16.23 7.53
N VAL A 185 -0.17 -16.24 8.15
CA VAL A 185 0.38 -17.44 8.79
C VAL A 185 -0.56 -17.95 9.90
N LEU A 186 -1.08 -17.06 10.74
CA LEU A 186 -2.01 -17.43 11.82
C LEU A 186 -3.35 -17.94 11.27
N ILE A 187 -3.89 -17.30 10.23
CA ILE A 187 -5.13 -17.74 9.55
C ILE A 187 -4.94 -19.15 8.96
N LEU A 188 -3.83 -19.39 8.24
CA LEU A 188 -3.51 -20.71 7.68
C LEU A 188 -3.29 -21.78 8.75
N SER A 189 -2.92 -21.37 9.96
CA SER A 189 -2.80 -22.24 11.15
C SER A 189 -4.14 -22.46 11.87
N GLY A 190 -5.25 -21.94 11.35
CA GLY A 190 -6.59 -22.10 11.92
C GLY A 190 -6.96 -21.11 13.03
N ILE A 191 -6.17 -20.04 13.22
CA ILE A 191 -6.42 -19.04 14.27
C ILE A 191 -7.38 -17.97 13.74
N GLU A 192 -8.67 -18.21 13.98
CA GLU A 192 -9.76 -17.37 13.47
C GLU A 192 -9.68 -15.87 13.86
N PRO A 193 -9.26 -15.47 15.09
CA PRO A 193 -9.10 -14.05 15.44
C PRO A 193 -8.08 -13.29 14.57
N ALA A 194 -7.18 -13.98 13.86
CA ALA A 194 -6.17 -13.34 13.02
C ALA A 194 -6.78 -12.59 11.81
N TYR A 195 -8.03 -12.88 11.42
CA TYR A 195 -8.77 -12.04 10.48
C TYR A 195 -8.97 -10.60 10.98
N LEU A 196 -9.15 -10.41 12.30
CA LEU A 196 -9.25 -9.06 12.88
C LEU A 196 -7.88 -8.38 12.93
N LEU A 197 -6.82 -9.14 13.21
CA LEU A 197 -5.45 -8.61 13.15
C LEU A 197 -5.13 -8.06 11.76
N ARG A 198 -5.60 -8.74 10.71
CA ARG A 198 -5.43 -8.32 9.31
C ARG A 198 -6.12 -6.99 8.97
N ILE A 199 -7.10 -6.54 9.77
CA ILE A 199 -7.72 -5.21 9.59
C ILE A 199 -6.71 -4.09 9.91
N VAL A 200 -5.79 -4.32 10.85
CA VAL A 200 -4.80 -3.31 11.27
C VAL A 200 -3.95 -2.81 10.09
N PRO A 201 -3.23 -3.67 9.33
CA PRO A 201 -2.47 -3.22 8.18
C PRO A 201 -3.34 -2.61 7.06
N ASN A 202 -4.61 -3.00 6.93
CA ASN A 202 -5.55 -2.33 6.03
C ASN A 202 -5.85 -0.89 6.48
N VAL A 203 -6.05 -0.65 7.78
CA VAL A 203 -6.22 0.70 8.34
C VAL A 203 -4.95 1.53 8.11
N LEU A 204 -3.77 0.94 8.26
CA LEU A 204 -2.51 1.61 7.92
C LEU A 204 -2.48 2.01 6.44
N TYR A 205 -2.92 1.11 5.55
CA TYR A 205 -2.90 1.29 4.10
C TYR A 205 -3.89 2.37 3.64
N TYR A 206 -5.16 2.28 4.06
CA TYR A 206 -6.24 3.13 3.57
C TYR A 206 -6.36 4.45 4.34
N GLY A 207 -6.05 4.45 5.64
CA GLY A 207 -6.31 5.61 6.50
C GLY A 207 -5.08 6.45 6.84
N LEU A 208 -3.94 5.81 7.09
CA LEU A 208 -2.84 6.48 7.79
C LEU A 208 -1.64 6.78 6.91
N PHE A 209 -1.38 6.04 5.84
CA PHE A 209 -0.12 6.17 5.11
C PHE A 209 0.11 7.58 4.54
N VAL A 210 -0.85 8.16 3.83
CA VAL A 210 -0.70 9.50 3.25
C VAL A 210 -0.59 10.57 4.33
N ALA A 211 -1.40 10.46 5.39
CA ALA A 211 -1.33 11.37 6.54
C ALA A 211 0.02 11.27 7.26
N PHE A 212 0.57 10.06 7.39
CA PHE A 212 1.90 9.81 7.95
C PHE A 212 2.99 10.49 7.13
N VAL A 213 2.97 10.37 5.79
CA VAL A 213 3.93 11.06 4.92
C VAL A 213 3.82 12.58 5.06
N ALA A 214 2.59 13.11 5.01
CA ALA A 214 2.33 14.54 5.18
C ALA A 214 2.89 15.09 6.51
N TRP A 215 2.71 14.33 7.60
CA TRP A 215 3.18 14.70 8.92
C TRP A 215 4.71 14.60 9.09
N ARG A 216 5.31 13.52 8.59
CA ARG A 216 6.75 13.23 8.71
C ARG A 216 7.64 13.98 7.73
N ALA A 217 7.09 14.57 6.68
CA ALA A 217 7.87 15.28 5.68
C ALA A 217 8.69 16.42 6.32
N PRO A 218 10.04 16.40 6.23
CA PRO A 218 10.91 17.40 6.84
C PRO A 218 10.67 18.79 6.24
N ARG A 219 10.97 19.83 7.01
CA ARG A 219 10.77 21.24 6.65
C ARG A 219 11.52 21.65 5.39
N ASP A 220 12.61 20.98 5.07
CA ASP A 220 13.49 21.25 3.94
C ASP A 220 12.99 20.60 2.62
N LEU A 221 11.97 19.74 2.71
CA LEU A 221 11.12 19.32 1.59
C LEU A 221 9.81 20.14 1.53
N ARG A 222 9.73 21.19 2.36
CA ARG A 222 8.76 22.28 2.36
C ARG A 222 9.50 23.52 1.83
N PRO A 223 8.87 24.36 1.01
CA PRO A 223 9.41 25.65 0.57
C PRO A 223 10.12 26.44 1.67
#